data_AF-A0A0A3HUP3-F1
#
_entry.id   AF-A0A0A3HUP3-F1
#
_cell.length_a   1.000
_cell.length_b   1.000
_cell.length_c   1.000
_cell.angle_alpha   90.00
_cell.angle_beta   90.00
_cell.angle_gamma   90.00
#
_symmetry.space_group_name_H-M   'P 1'
#
loop_
_entity.id
_entity.type
_entity.pdbx_description
1 polymer ?
#
loop_
_entity_poly.entity_id
_entity_poly.type
_entity_poly.pdbx_seq_one_letter_code
_entity_poly.pdbx_strand_id
1 'polypeptide(L)'
;MNRINKKLNEQGISLIEVIASILIISIVLISFFSLIIQSNRVGNSSEDIVNSTYIAQTEMENIYNMNKTLERNTFSNLNQENIINNIKEQISNDFKNLGYKSDSSTKVDETLKLDNGPNSYILLTIKDNVILENESKVAVVAIVIKVYENNILKTQMENAFNWKEEH
;
A
#
# COMPACT_ATOMS: atom_id res chain seq x y z
N MET A 1 66.34 -28.11 -51.85
CA MET A 1 65.20 -27.20 -51.57
C MET A 1 64.17 -27.99 -50.78
N ASN A 2 64.20 -27.90 -49.45
CA ASN A 2 63.35 -28.73 -48.58
C ASN A 2 61.98 -28.07 -48.37
N ARG A 3 60.91 -28.76 -48.79
CA ARG A 3 59.53 -28.36 -48.48
C ARG A 3 59.22 -28.75 -47.04
N ILE A 4 59.03 -27.74 -46.18
CA ILE A 4 58.53 -27.91 -44.82
C ILE A 4 57.03 -28.16 -44.92
N ASN A 5 56.60 -29.42 -44.73
CA ASN A 5 55.19 -29.76 -44.58
C ASN A 5 54.70 -29.28 -43.21
N LYS A 6 54.04 -28.12 -43.19
CA LYS A 6 53.31 -27.62 -42.03
C LYS A 6 52.00 -28.40 -41.93
N LYS A 7 51.99 -29.50 -41.16
CA LYS A 7 50.73 -30.15 -40.77
C LYS A 7 49.90 -29.13 -39.97
N LEU A 8 48.77 -28.72 -40.51
CA LEU A 8 47.75 -27.98 -39.76
C LEU A 8 47.21 -28.94 -38.70
N ASN A 9 47.34 -28.56 -37.43
CA ASN A 9 46.84 -29.32 -36.29
C ASN A 9 45.32 -29.18 -36.25
N GLU A 10 44.61 -30.01 -37.00
CA GLU A 10 43.16 -30.16 -36.89
C GLU A 10 42.83 -31.03 -35.67
N GLN A 11 43.04 -30.47 -34.47
CA GLN A 11 42.49 -31.04 -33.24
C GLN A 11 40.98 -30.81 -33.27
N GLY A 12 40.24 -31.82 -33.72
CA GLY A 12 38.79 -31.88 -33.54
C GLY A 12 38.45 -31.81 -32.05
N ILE A 13 37.31 -31.20 -31.74
CA ILE A 13 36.78 -31.08 -30.37
C ILE A 13 36.85 -32.44 -29.67
N SER A 14 37.56 -32.49 -28.55
CA SER A 14 37.67 -33.71 -27.76
C SER A 14 36.38 -33.94 -26.97
N LEU A 15 36.02 -35.21 -26.75
CA LEU A 15 34.85 -35.58 -25.93
C LEU A 15 34.91 -34.95 -24.54
N ILE A 16 36.12 -34.82 -23.96
CA ILE A 16 36.33 -34.19 -22.66
C ILE A 16 36.00 -32.69 -22.67
N GLU A 17 36.27 -31.99 -23.78
CA GLU A 17 35.98 -30.56 -23.92
C GLU A 17 34.47 -30.33 -24.04
N VAL A 18 33.74 -31.23 -24.73
CA VAL A 18 32.27 -31.18 -24.79
C VAL A 18 31.67 -31.37 -23.40
N ILE A 19 32.15 -32.36 -22.65
CA ILE A 19 31.67 -32.65 -21.29
C ILE A 19 31.97 -31.47 -20.36
N ALA A 20 33.18 -30.89 -20.44
CA ALA A 20 33.55 -29.71 -19.67
C ALA A 20 32.66 -28.50 -20.01
N SER A 21 32.36 -28.30 -21.29
CA SER A 21 31.48 -27.22 -21.75
C SER A 21 30.05 -27.38 -21.23
N ILE A 22 29.50 -28.59 -21.28
CA ILE A 22 28.15 -28.90 -20.74
C ILE A 22 28.12 -28.67 -19.23
N LEU A 23 29.16 -29.07 -18.50
CA LEU A 23 29.28 -28.84 -17.05
C LEU A 23 29.29 -27.34 -16.72
N ILE A 24 30.12 -26.56 -17.42
CA ILE A 24 30.20 -25.12 -17.23
C ILE A 24 28.84 -24.46 -17.52
N ILE A 25 28.21 -24.81 -18.66
CA ILE A 25 26.88 -24.30 -19.02
C ILE A 25 25.84 -24.66 -17.95
N SER A 26 25.87 -25.89 -17.42
CA SER A 26 24.93 -26.34 -16.39
C SER A 26 25.07 -25.53 -15.10
N ILE A 27 26.30 -25.30 -14.63
CA ILE A 27 26.58 -24.47 -13.44
C ILE A 27 26.06 -23.04 -13.65
N VAL A 28 26.31 -22.48 -14.84
CA VAL A 28 25.87 -21.15 -15.22
C VAL A 28 24.33 -21.08 -15.23
N LEU A 29 23.66 -22.04 -15.86
CA LEU A 29 22.20 -22.08 -15.94
C LEU A 29 21.55 -22.15 -14.55
N ILE A 30 22.03 -23.05 -13.68
CA ILE A 30 21.52 -23.18 -12.30
C ILE A 30 21.65 -21.86 -11.53
N SER A 31 22.74 -21.14 -11.74
CA SER A 31 22.98 -19.84 -11.09
C SER A 31 21.95 -18.79 -11.55
N PHE A 32 21.58 -18.79 -12.83
CA PHE A 32 20.58 -17.86 -13.38
C PHE A 32 19.12 -18.25 -13.10
N PHE A 33 18.83 -19.54 -12.87
CA PHE A 33 17.48 -20.00 -12.51
C PHE A 33 16.94 -19.30 -11.25
N SER A 34 17.80 -19.13 -10.24
CA SER A 34 17.42 -18.42 -9.01
C SER A 34 17.03 -16.96 -9.28
N LEU A 35 17.73 -16.28 -10.19
CA LEU A 35 17.44 -14.89 -10.54
C LEU A 35 16.10 -14.74 -11.29
N ILE A 36 15.79 -15.68 -12.19
CA ILE A 36 14.51 -15.68 -12.92
C ILE A 36 13.33 -15.87 -11.96
N ILE A 37 13.44 -16.83 -11.02
CA ILE A 37 12.39 -17.07 -10.02
C ILE A 37 12.19 -15.83 -9.12
N GLN A 38 13.28 -15.21 -8.69
CA GLN A 38 13.21 -14.00 -7.87
C GLN A 38 12.59 -12.82 -8.64
N SER A 39 12.96 -12.61 -9.91
CA SER A 39 12.41 -11.56 -10.76
C SER A 39 10.89 -11.64 -10.89
N ASN A 40 10.33 -12.84 -11.10
CA ASN A 40 8.88 -13.02 -11.21
C ASN A 40 8.15 -12.70 -9.89
N ARG A 41 8.73 -13.06 -8.74
CA ARG A 41 8.15 -12.72 -7.43
C ARG A 41 8.16 -11.21 -7.17
N VAL A 42 9.26 -10.54 -7.50
CA VAL A 42 9.41 -9.09 -7.32
C VAL A 42 8.47 -8.31 -8.24
N GLY A 43 8.32 -8.74 -9.50
CA GLY A 43 7.41 -8.12 -10.46
C GLY A 43 5.97 -8.11 -9.97
N ASN A 44 5.43 -9.28 -9.63
CA ASN A 44 4.05 -9.40 -9.13
C ASN A 44 3.84 -8.62 -7.83
N SER A 45 4.80 -8.69 -6.89
CA SER A 45 4.69 -7.91 -5.64
C SER A 45 4.73 -6.40 -5.87
N SER A 46 5.45 -5.94 -6.89
CA SER A 46 5.55 -4.52 -7.21
C SER A 46 4.25 -4.00 -7.84
N GLU A 47 3.62 -4.80 -8.72
CA GLU A 47 2.30 -4.49 -9.28
C GLU A 47 1.23 -4.40 -8.18
N ASP A 48 1.20 -5.37 -7.26
CA ASP A 48 0.30 -5.36 -6.11
C ASP A 48 0.46 -4.10 -5.25
N ILE A 49 1.70 -3.73 -4.93
CA ILE A 49 2.01 -2.54 -4.10
C ILE A 49 1.58 -1.26 -4.82
N VAL A 50 1.82 -1.14 -6.13
CA VAL A 50 1.41 0.03 -6.90
C VAL A 50 -0.11 0.17 -6.91
N ASN A 51 -0.83 -0.93 -7.13
CA ASN A 51 -2.29 -0.93 -7.14
C ASN A 51 -2.88 -0.60 -5.76
N SER A 52 -2.38 -1.23 -4.69
CA SER A 52 -2.85 -0.94 -3.32
C SER A 52 -2.53 0.49 -2.87
N THR A 53 -1.41 1.04 -3.35
CA THR A 53 -1.04 2.44 -3.11
C THR A 53 -1.97 3.39 -3.85
N TYR A 54 -2.30 3.10 -5.12
CA TYR A 54 -3.27 3.88 -5.87
C TYR A 54 -4.64 3.91 -5.17
N ILE A 55 -5.14 2.75 -4.72
CA ILE A 55 -6.38 2.65 -3.95
C ILE A 55 -6.32 3.52 -2.68
N ALA A 56 -5.24 3.41 -1.90
CA ALA A 56 -5.09 4.20 -0.68
C ALA A 56 -5.04 5.72 -0.95
N GLN A 57 -4.40 6.13 -2.05
CA GLN A 57 -4.35 7.54 -2.47
C GLN A 57 -5.73 8.04 -2.88
N THR A 58 -6.45 7.30 -3.71
CA THR A 58 -7.80 7.66 -4.14
C THR A 58 -8.73 7.82 -2.95
N GLU A 59 -8.68 6.91 -1.96
CA GLU A 59 -9.49 7.07 -0.75
C GLU A 59 -9.08 8.28 0.08
N MET A 60 -7.78 8.58 0.18
CA MET A 60 -7.31 9.77 0.88
C MET A 60 -7.81 11.06 0.20
N GLU A 61 -7.82 11.09 -1.13
CA GLU A 61 -8.36 12.20 -1.93
C GLU A 61 -9.88 12.33 -1.76
N ASN A 62 -10.61 11.22 -1.73
CA ASN A 62 -12.06 11.22 -1.46
C ASN A 62 -12.38 11.85 -0.10
N ILE A 63 -11.65 11.46 0.94
CA ILE A 63 -11.80 12.02 2.29
C ILE A 63 -11.46 13.51 2.31
N TYR A 64 -10.38 13.91 1.63
CA TYR A 64 -9.99 15.32 1.54
C TYR A 64 -11.06 16.16 0.85
N ASN A 65 -11.58 15.69 -0.29
CA ASN A 65 -12.63 16.38 -1.03
C ASN A 65 -13.92 16.49 -0.22
N MET A 66 -14.30 15.40 0.45
CA MET A 66 -15.45 15.38 1.37
C MET A 66 -15.28 16.43 2.47
N ASN A 67 -14.13 16.45 3.15
CA ASN A 67 -13.87 17.41 4.23
C ASN A 67 -13.94 18.87 3.77
N LYS A 68 -13.61 19.16 2.51
CA LYS A 68 -13.72 20.51 1.92
C LYS A 68 -15.16 20.93 1.60
N THR A 69 -16.03 19.98 1.26
CA THR A 69 -17.39 20.29 0.79
C THR A 69 -18.45 20.34 1.89
N LEU A 70 -18.11 19.91 3.10
CA LEU A 70 -19.06 19.85 4.20
C LEU A 70 -19.11 21.18 4.96
N GLU A 71 -20.22 21.90 4.83
CA GLU A 71 -20.60 22.95 5.79
C GLU A 71 -20.89 22.27 7.13
N ARG A 72 -20.11 22.59 8.18
CA ARG A 72 -20.23 21.96 9.50
C ARG A 72 -20.82 22.91 10.53
N ASN A 73 -21.50 22.31 11.51
CA ASN A 73 -22.23 23.03 12.55
C ASN A 73 -21.29 23.63 13.61
N THR A 74 -21.65 24.80 14.11
CA THR A 74 -20.85 25.56 15.07
C THR A 74 -20.84 24.95 16.45
N PHE A 75 -19.64 24.56 16.91
CA PHE A 75 -19.41 23.94 18.21
C PHE A 75 -19.33 24.95 19.36
N SER A 76 -19.91 26.14 19.20
CA SER A 76 -19.65 27.33 20.04
C SER A 76 -19.98 27.14 21.53
N ASN A 77 -20.89 26.22 21.90
CA ASN A 77 -21.40 26.08 23.27
C ASN A 77 -21.09 24.74 23.98
N LEU A 78 -20.25 23.88 23.41
CA LEU A 78 -19.92 22.56 23.99
C LEU A 78 -18.58 22.58 24.77
N ASN A 79 -18.49 21.71 25.79
CA ASN A 79 -17.22 21.40 26.46
C ASN A 79 -16.32 20.54 25.56
N GLN A 80 -15.01 20.48 25.84
CA GLN A 80 -14.02 19.82 24.97
C GLN A 80 -14.34 18.35 24.68
N GLU A 81 -14.75 17.58 25.69
CA GLU A 81 -15.09 16.16 25.53
C GLU A 81 -16.31 15.96 24.62
N ASN A 82 -17.35 16.78 24.78
CA ASN A 82 -18.53 16.72 23.92
C ASN A 82 -18.20 17.16 22.48
N ILE A 83 -17.30 18.11 22.28
CA ILE A 83 -16.84 18.51 20.94
C ILE A 83 -16.17 17.31 20.25
N ILE A 84 -15.26 16.63 20.94
CA ILE A 84 -14.53 15.47 20.41
C ILE A 84 -15.50 14.35 20.03
N ASN A 85 -16.46 14.01 20.89
CA ASN A 85 -17.44 12.96 20.61
C ASN A 85 -18.37 13.31 19.44
N ASN A 86 -18.81 14.57 19.34
CA ASN A 86 -19.62 15.02 18.19
C ASN A 86 -18.83 14.98 16.87
N ILE A 87 -17.56 15.35 16.90
CA ILE A 87 -16.69 15.30 15.72
C ILE A 87 -16.49 13.85 15.27
N LYS A 88 -16.19 12.95 16.21
CA LYS A 88 -16.09 11.50 15.94
C LYS A 88 -17.38 10.94 15.34
N GLU A 89 -18.54 11.31 15.88
CA GLU A 89 -19.84 10.87 15.35
C GLU A 89 -20.10 11.42 13.94
N GLN A 90 -19.83 12.71 13.69
CA GLN A 90 -19.95 13.31 12.37
C GLN A 90 -19.06 12.61 11.35
N ILE A 91 -17.78 12.43 11.66
CA ILE A 91 -16.82 11.74 10.80
C ILE A 91 -17.29 10.30 10.51
N SER A 92 -17.75 9.58 11.53
CA SER A 92 -18.28 8.23 11.37
C SER A 92 -19.47 8.20 10.40
N ASN A 93 -20.37 9.18 10.49
CA ASN A 93 -21.52 9.27 9.59
C ASN A 93 -21.11 9.67 8.17
N ASP A 94 -20.15 10.59 8.04
CA ASP A 94 -19.60 11.00 6.74
C ASP A 94 -18.97 9.81 6.00
N PHE A 95 -18.21 8.96 6.71
CA PHE A 95 -17.66 7.75 6.11
C PHE A 95 -18.71 6.68 5.83
N LYS A 96 -19.79 6.57 6.61
CA LYS A 96 -20.92 5.70 6.24
C LYS A 96 -21.56 6.14 4.93
N ASN A 97 -21.63 7.45 4.67
CA ASN A 97 -22.13 7.97 3.38
C ASN A 97 -21.21 7.62 2.21
N LEU A 98 -19.91 7.43 2.45
CA LEU A 98 -18.96 6.90 1.48
C LEU A 98 -19.03 5.36 1.33
N GLY A 99 -19.94 4.68 2.05
CA GLY A 99 -20.15 3.24 1.97
C GLY A 99 -19.36 2.40 2.97
N TYR A 100 -18.59 3.05 3.86
CA TYR A 100 -17.89 2.33 4.93
C TYR A 100 -18.87 1.79 5.97
N LYS A 101 -18.61 0.58 6.46
CA LYS A 101 -19.41 -0.09 7.49
C LYS A 101 -18.62 -0.16 8.79
N SER A 102 -19.28 0.04 9.93
CA SER A 102 -18.64 -0.13 11.24
C SER A 102 -18.15 -1.56 11.42
N ASP A 103 -16.88 -1.72 11.78
CA ASP A 103 -16.28 -3.02 12.05
C ASP A 103 -16.08 -3.19 13.57
N SER A 104 -17.01 -3.90 14.21
CA SER A 104 -16.96 -4.20 15.65
C SER A 104 -15.90 -5.24 16.02
N SER A 105 -15.17 -5.81 15.05
CA SER A 105 -14.17 -6.85 15.30
C SER A 105 -12.82 -6.31 15.81
N THR A 106 -12.55 -5.02 15.63
CA THR A 106 -11.35 -4.35 16.11
C THR A 106 -11.63 -3.59 17.40
N LYS A 107 -10.92 -3.92 18.48
CA LYS A 107 -10.98 -3.24 19.80
C LYS A 107 -10.44 -1.79 19.81
N VAL A 108 -10.15 -1.23 18.64
CA VAL A 108 -9.67 0.15 18.47
C VAL A 108 -10.86 0.94 17.97
N ASP A 109 -11.29 1.89 18.78
CA ASP A 109 -12.42 2.75 18.53
C ASP A 109 -12.39 3.29 17.08
N GLU A 110 -13.54 3.22 16.41
CA GLU A 110 -13.79 3.84 15.09
C GLU A 110 -12.98 3.28 13.90
N THR A 111 -12.86 1.96 13.80
CA THR A 111 -12.45 1.34 12.52
C THR A 111 -13.66 1.06 11.64
N LEU A 112 -13.61 1.56 10.41
CA LEU A 112 -14.64 1.31 9.39
C LEU A 112 -14.04 0.50 8.23
N LYS A 113 -14.84 -0.42 7.70
CA LYS A 113 -14.45 -1.32 6.62
C LYS A 113 -15.23 -1.02 5.35
N LEU A 114 -14.52 -0.88 4.24
CA LEU A 114 -15.10 -0.84 2.90
C LEU A 114 -14.65 -2.09 2.14
N ASP A 115 -15.61 -2.90 1.69
CA ASP A 115 -15.32 -4.05 0.85
C ASP A 115 -14.99 -3.56 -0.56
N ASN A 116 -13.81 -3.91 -1.08
CA ASN A 116 -13.31 -3.47 -2.38
C ASN A 116 -13.12 -4.65 -3.35
N GLY A 117 -13.94 -5.69 -3.20
CA GLY A 117 -13.86 -6.94 -3.96
C GLY A 117 -14.09 -8.18 -3.09
N PRO A 118 -14.02 -9.39 -3.68
CA PRO A 118 -14.28 -10.63 -2.95
C PRO A 118 -13.29 -10.89 -1.80
N ASN A 119 -12.03 -10.45 -1.94
CA ASN A 119 -10.96 -10.69 -0.96
C ASN A 119 -10.18 -9.43 -0.57
N SER A 120 -10.64 -8.24 -0.97
CA SER A 120 -9.96 -6.97 -0.73
C SER A 120 -10.86 -6.06 0.10
N TYR A 121 -10.27 -5.37 1.06
CA TYR A 121 -10.99 -4.41 1.88
C TYR A 121 -10.07 -3.30 2.38
N ILE A 122 -10.70 -2.18 2.70
CA ILE A 122 -10.04 -0.98 3.22
C ILE A 122 -10.49 -0.79 4.66
N LEU A 123 -9.53 -0.69 5.59
CA LEU A 123 -9.80 -0.24 6.95
C LEU A 123 -9.42 1.23 7.06
N LEU A 124 -10.37 2.02 7.54
CA LEU A 124 -10.18 3.40 7.93
C LEU A 124 -10.21 3.46 9.45
N THR A 125 -9.18 4.04 10.07
CA THR A 125 -9.11 4.26 11.52
C THR A 125 -8.89 5.74 11.80
N ILE A 126 -9.68 6.30 12.71
CA ILE A 126 -9.50 7.65 13.25
C ILE A 126 -8.65 7.53 14.52
N LYS A 127 -7.53 8.26 14.62
CA LYS A 127 -6.74 8.30 15.86
C LYS A 127 -7.39 9.25 16.86
N ASP A 128 -7.42 8.85 18.13
CA ASP A 128 -8.13 9.54 19.24
C ASP A 128 -7.69 10.97 19.56
N ASN A 129 -6.61 11.46 18.95
CA ASN A 129 -6.04 12.77 19.26
C ASN A 129 -6.70 13.85 18.41
N VAL A 130 -7.93 14.23 18.74
CA VAL A 130 -8.54 15.45 18.22
C VAL A 130 -7.94 16.64 18.98
N ILE A 131 -7.02 17.36 18.34
CA ILE A 131 -6.39 18.56 18.92
C ILE A 131 -7.23 19.77 18.55
N LEU A 132 -7.69 20.53 19.56
CA LEU A 132 -8.35 21.81 19.36
C LEU A 132 -7.29 22.91 19.26
N GLU A 133 -7.13 23.50 18.07
CA GLU A 133 -6.25 24.66 17.88
C GLU A 133 -7.01 25.97 18.12
N ASN A 134 -6.57 26.73 19.13
CA ASN A 134 -6.96 28.11 19.46
C ASN A 134 -8.46 28.33 19.81
N GLU A 135 -8.81 29.58 20.15
CA GLU A 135 -10.19 30.04 20.45
C GLU A 135 -11.20 29.77 19.32
N SER A 136 -10.71 29.40 18.13
CA SER A 136 -11.50 29.06 16.93
C SER A 136 -11.95 27.61 16.83
N LYS A 137 -11.69 26.76 17.85
CA LYS A 137 -12.19 25.37 17.94
C LYS A 137 -11.93 24.51 16.68
N VAL A 138 -10.72 24.59 16.12
CA VAL A 138 -10.33 23.77 14.96
C VAL A 138 -9.91 22.39 15.43
N ALA A 139 -10.54 21.33 14.93
CA ALA A 139 -10.14 19.96 15.23
C ALA A 139 -9.14 19.42 14.20
N VAL A 140 -7.99 18.93 14.66
CA VAL A 140 -7.06 18.15 13.81
C VAL A 140 -7.34 16.67 14.00
N VAL A 141 -7.61 15.94 12.91
CA VAL A 141 -7.96 14.51 12.93
C VAL A 141 -6.95 13.73 12.11
N ALA A 142 -6.31 12.73 12.72
CA ALA A 142 -5.44 11.81 12.00
C ALA A 142 -6.22 10.58 11.51
N ILE A 143 -6.15 10.33 10.21
CA ILE A 143 -6.83 9.22 9.54
C ILE A 143 -5.79 8.26 9.00
N VAL A 144 -5.99 6.98 9.27
CA VAL A 144 -5.16 5.87 8.77
C VAL A 144 -6.00 5.02 7.84
N ILE A 145 -5.52 4.85 6.60
CA ILE A 145 -6.09 3.96 5.59
C ILE A 145 -5.19 2.75 5.47
N LYS A 146 -5.75 1.55 5.59
CA LYS A 146 -5.05 0.28 5.38
C LYS A 146 -5.76 -0.53 4.30
N VAL A 147 -5.03 -0.91 3.27
CA VAL A 147 -5.55 -1.73 2.18
C VAL A 147 -5.10 -3.17 2.39
N TYR A 148 -6.07 -4.07 2.50
CA TYR A 148 -5.86 -5.50 2.66
C TYR A 148 -6.30 -6.24 1.41
N GLU A 149 -5.57 -7.31 1.11
CA GLU A 149 -5.93 -8.30 0.09
C GLU A 149 -5.60 -9.68 0.64
N ASN A 150 -6.57 -10.60 0.60
CA ASN A 150 -6.44 -11.95 1.20
C ASN A 150 -5.99 -11.90 2.69
N ASN A 151 -6.49 -10.93 3.46
CA ASN A 151 -6.09 -10.65 4.86
C ASN A 151 -4.62 -10.24 5.06
N ILE A 152 -3.88 -9.94 3.98
CA ILE A 152 -2.51 -9.44 4.05
C ILE A 152 -2.54 -7.93 3.85
N LEU A 153 -1.91 -7.17 4.76
CA LEU A 153 -1.74 -5.73 4.60
C LEU A 153 -0.81 -5.46 3.41
N LYS A 154 -1.31 -4.75 2.40
CA LYS A 154 -0.55 -4.39 1.19
C LYS A 154 0.03 -2.99 1.28
N THR A 155 -0.78 -2.02 1.72
CA THR A 155 -0.38 -0.62 1.90
C THR A 155 -1.06 0.00 3.11
N GLN A 156 -0.38 0.96 3.73
CA GLN A 156 -0.95 1.87 4.72
C GLN A 156 -0.61 3.32 4.35
N MET A 157 -1.57 4.23 4.49
CA MET A 157 -1.37 5.67 4.44
C MET A 157 -1.93 6.34 5.68
N GLU A 158 -1.25 7.38 6.14
CA GLU A 158 -1.67 8.19 7.28
C GLU A 158 -1.57 9.66 6.89
N ASN A 159 -2.63 10.41 7.19
CA ASN A 159 -2.62 11.85 7.01
C ASN A 159 -3.42 12.53 8.13
N ALA A 160 -3.05 13.77 8.45
CA ALA A 160 -3.74 14.61 9.42
C ALA A 160 -4.50 15.70 8.69
N PHE A 161 -5.79 15.82 8.99
CA PHE A 161 -6.69 16.78 8.37
C PHE A 161 -7.15 17.81 9.37
N ASN A 162 -7.17 19.07 8.92
CA ASN A 162 -7.89 20.12 9.61
C ASN A 162 -9.37 19.91 9.39
N TRP A 163 -10.03 19.35 10.39
CA TRP A 163 -11.46 19.15 10.45
C TRP A 163 -12.12 20.47 10.92
N LYS A 164 -12.01 21.53 10.10
CA LYS A 164 -12.56 22.88 10.36
C LYS A 164 -14.04 23.02 9.96
N GLU A 165 -14.75 23.93 10.63
CA GLU A 165 -15.84 24.70 9.99
C GLU A 165 -15.19 25.70 9.01
N GLU A 166 -15.65 25.76 7.76
CA GLU A 166 -15.41 26.95 6.95
C GLU A 166 -16.63 27.89 7.05
N HIS A 167 -16.29 29.19 7.07
CA HIS A 167 -17.14 30.36 7.34
C HIS A 167 -18.24 30.61 6.32
#